data_AF-A0A0P1LLD7-F1
#
_entry.id   AF-A0A0P1LLD7-F1
#
_cell.length_a   1.000
_cell.length_b   1.000
_cell.length_c   1.000
_cell.angle_alpha   90.00
_cell.angle_beta   90.00
_cell.angle_gamma   90.00
#
_symmetry.space_group_name_H-M   'P 1'
#
loop_
_entity.id
_entity.type
_entity.pdbx_description
1 polymer ?
#
loop_
_entity_poly.entity_id
_entity_poly.type
_entity_poly.pdbx_seq_one_letter_code
_entity_poly.pdbx_strand_id
1 'polypeptide(L)' 'MKVLFFGRLKEIVGTPELKIDSVDDIESLRKVLIEKFPKLKDEVFAIAVNYEIINGNIPLDRNDEIALLPPIAGG' A
#
# COMPACT_ATOMS: atom_id res chain seq x y z
N MET A 1 2.49 12.00 0.44
CA MET A 1 2.98 10.62 0.45
C MET A 1 2.57 9.91 -0.83
N LYS A 2 3.42 9.03 -1.39
CA LYS A 2 3.13 8.32 -2.64
C LYS A 2 2.85 6.85 -2.36
N VAL A 3 1.76 6.32 -2.92
CA VAL A 3 1.41 4.90 -2.83
C VAL A 3 1.47 4.28 -4.22
N LEU A 4 2.30 3.26 -4.38
CA LEU A 4 2.53 2.51 -5.61
C LEU A 4 1.84 1.15 -5.52
N PHE A 5 1.19 0.73 -6.61
CA PHE A 5 0.51 -0.54 -6.70
C PHE A 5 1.14 -1.42 -7.79
N PHE A 6 1.34 -2.69 -7.48
CA PHE A 6 1.98 -3.65 -8.38
C PHE A 6 1.09 -4.85 -8.66
N GLY A 7 1.30 -5.48 -9.83
CA GLY A 7 0.57 -6.67 -10.26
C GLY A 7 -0.95 -6.51 -10.16
N ARG A 8 -1.60 -7.49 -9.54
CA ARG A 8 -3.06 -7.53 -9.38
C ARG A 8 -3.63 -6.35 -8.58
N LEU A 9 -2.86 -5.79 -7.65
CA LEU A 9 -3.30 -4.65 -6.83
C LEU A 9 -3.49 -3.40 -7.70
N LYS A 10 -2.64 -3.21 -8.72
CA LYS A 10 -2.80 -2.14 -9.71
C LYS A 10 -4.06 -2.31 -10.55
N GLU A 11 -4.41 -3.55 -10.91
CA GLU A 11 -5.64 -3.84 -11.65
C GLU A 11 -6.89 -3.57 -10.82
N ILE A 12 -6.85 -3.92 -9.52
CA ILE A 12 -7.95 -3.68 -8.58
C ILE A 12 -8.17 -2.18 -8.34
N VAL A 13 -7.08 -1.44 -8.16
CA VAL A 13 -7.10 0.00 -7.89
C VAL A 13 -7.34 0.81 -9.17
N GLY A 14 -6.99 0.26 -10.33
CA GLY A 14 -7.15 0.89 -11.65
C GLY A 14 -6.10 1.97 -11.99
N THR A 15 -5.16 2.23 -11.08
CA THR A 15 -4.06 3.19 -11.28
C THR A 15 -2.75 2.61 -10.75
N PRO A 16 -1.59 2.86 -11.40
CA PRO A 16 -0.27 2.46 -10.89
C PRO A 16 0.13 3.15 -9.60
N GLU A 17 -0.41 4.34 -9.33
CA GLU A 17 -0.07 5.13 -8.16
C GLU A 17 -1.24 5.97 -7.66
N LEU A 18 -1.19 6.32 -6.38
CA LEU A 18 -2.12 7.22 -5.73
C LEU A 18 -1.37 8.14 -4.78
N LYS A 19 -1.73 9.42 -4.81
CA LYS A 19 -1.19 10.43 -3.90
C LYS A 19 -2.11 10.55 -2.68
N ILE A 20 -1.56 10.35 -1.49
CA ILE A 20 -2.26 10.54 -0.22
C ILE A 20 -1.63 11.73 0.49
N ASP A 21 -2.47 12.67 0.94
CA ASP A 21 -2.06 13.91 1.59
C ASP A 21 -1.23 13.62 2.85
N SER A 22 -1.81 12.91 3.82
CA SER A 22 -1.10 12.43 5.00
C SER A 22 -1.93 11.35 5.69
N VAL A 23 -1.24 10.36 6.25
CA VAL A 23 -1.77 9.37 7.20
C VAL A 23 -0.70 9.14 8.25
N ASP A 24 -1.13 8.88 9.48
CA ASP A 24 -0.21 8.81 10.62
C ASP A 24 0.67 7.55 10.61
N ASP A 25 0.14 6.45 10.09
CA ASP A 25 0.74 5.12 10.23
C ASP A 25 0.23 4.12 9.17
N ILE A 26 0.87 2.95 9.10
CA ILE A 26 0.54 1.88 8.13
C ILE A 26 -0.89 1.37 8.28
N GLU A 27 -1.40 1.21 9.51
CA GLU A 27 -2.79 0.75 9.69
C GLU A 27 -3.79 1.79 9.22
N SER A 28 -3.54 3.07 9.51
CA SER A 28 -4.35 4.19 9.01
C SER A 28 -4.32 4.26 7.49
N LEU A 29 -3.15 4.09 6.86
CA LEU A 29 -3.03 3.96 5.41
C LEU A 29 -3.88 2.81 4.87
N ARG A 30 -3.77 1.63 5.49
CA ARG A 30 -4.50 0.43 5.06
C ARG A 30 -6.01 0.62 5.16
N LYS A 31 -6.51 1.27 6.21
CA LYS A 31 -7.94 1.62 6.34
C LYS A 31 -8.40 2.53 5.21
N VAL A 32 -7.67 3.62 4.95
CA VAL A 32 -7.99 4.56 3.86
C VAL A 32 -8.03 3.86 2.49
N LEU A 33 -7.07 2.96 2.24
CA LEU A 33 -7.02 2.20 1.00
C LEU A 33 -8.19 1.22 0.88
N ILE A 34 -8.57 0.51 1.95
CA ILE A 34 -9.71 -0.41 1.95
C ILE A 34 -11.04 0.36 1.82
N GLU A 35 -11.18 1.52 2.45
CA GLU A 35 -12.38 2.35 2.30
C GLU A 35 -12.56 2.86 0.87
N LYS A 36 -11.46 3.27 0.21
CA LYS A 36 -11.49 3.69 -1.21
C LYS A 36 -11.65 2.51 -2.17
N PHE A 37 -11.00 1.39 -1.88
CA PHE A 37 -10.93 0.20 -2.73
C PHE A 37 -11.28 -1.04 -1.90
N PRO A 38 -12.58 -1.30 -1.66
CA PRO A 38 -13.02 -2.40 -0.78
C PRO A 38 -12.51 -3.77 -1.23
N LYS A 39 -12.26 -3.95 -2.53
CA LYS A 39 -11.66 -5.16 -3.11
C LYS A 39 -10.25 -5.47 -2.59
N LEU A 40 -9.51 -4.49 -2.07
CA LEU A 40 -8.20 -4.74 -1.45
C LEU A 40 -8.32 -5.52 -0.13
N LYS A 41 -9.50 -5.53 0.51
CA LYS A 41 -9.74 -6.27 1.75
C LYS A 41 -9.58 -7.79 1.57
N ASP A 42 -9.92 -8.30 0.39
CA ASP A 42 -9.87 -9.72 0.05
C ASP A 42 -8.50 -10.16 -0.53
N GLU A 43 -7.59 -9.22 -0.75
CA GLU A 43 -6.25 -9.51 -1.27
C GLU A 43 -5.22 -9.57 -0.14
N VAL A 44 -4.30 -10.53 -0.27
CA VAL A 44 -3.08 -10.56 0.53
C VAL A 44 -2.03 -9.69 -0.17
N PHE A 45 -1.36 -8.83 0.58
CA PHE A 45 -0.26 -8.02 0.06
C PHE A 45 0.68 -7.62 1.20
N ALA A 46 1.95 -7.42 0.86
CA ALA A 46 2.94 -6.81 1.72
C ALA A 46 2.99 -5.29 1.47
N ILE A 47 3.40 -4.55 2.50
CA ILE A 47 3.63 -3.11 2.41
C ILE A 47 5.14 -2.89 2.56
N ALA A 48 5.73 -2.20 1.59
CA ALA A 48 7.08 -1.71 1.67
C ALA A 48 7.08 -0.19 1.81
N VAL A 49 7.90 0.35 2.70
CA VAL A 49 8.10 1.79 2.91
C VAL A 49 9.54 2.09 2.57
N ASN A 50 9.79 3.02 1.66
CA ASN A 50 11.13 3.39 1.19
C ASN A 50 11.99 2.17 0.80
N TYR A 51 11.41 1.25 0.01
CA TYR A 51 12.03 0.01 -0.47
C TYR A 51 12.26 -1.10 0.57
N GLU A 52 11.82 -0.91 1.81
CA GLU A 52 11.92 -1.93 2.86
C GLU A 52 10.57 -2.52 3.23
N ILE A 53 10.47 -3.85 3.27
CA ILE A 53 9.23 -4.55 3.67
C ILE A 53 9.01 -4.36 5.16
N ILE A 54 7.87 -3.75 5.51
CA ILE A 54 7.53 -3.50 6.91
C ILE A 54 6.57 -4.58 7.41
N ASN A 55 6.96 -5.21 8.52
CA ASN A 55 6.14 -6.19 9.22
C ASN A 55 5.67 -5.58 10.55
N GLY A 56 4.60 -4.79 10.49
CA GLY A 56 4.02 -4.16 11.66
C GLY A 56 3.40 -2.80 11.34
N ASN A 57 2.99 -2.10 12.39
CA ASN A 57 2.54 -0.73 12.28
C ASN A 57 3.67 0.22 12.65
N ILE A 58 4.09 1.06 11.70
CA ILE A 58 5.09 2.12 11.92
C ILE A 58 4.49 3.47 11.54
N PRO A 59 4.96 4.58 12.13
CA PRO A 59 4.60 5.90 11.67
C PRO A 59 5.06 6.14 10.23
N LEU A 60 4.26 6.88 9.46
CA LEU A 60 4.56 7.27 8.09
C LEU A 60 4.78 8.78 8.00
N ASP A 61 5.73 9.20 7.16
CA ASP A 61 5.94 10.59 6.82
C ASP A 61 5.30 10.93 5.46
N ARG A 62 4.91 12.19 5.31
CA ARG A 62 4.37 12.72 4.04
C ARG A 62 5.31 12.55 2.85
N ASN A 63 6.61 12.39 3.08
CA ASN A 63 7.61 12.18 2.03
C ASN A 63 7.84 10.70 1.70
N ASP A 64 7.24 9.77 2.44
CA ASP A 64 7.46 8.35 2.22
C ASP A 64 6.89 7.88 0.87
N GLU A 65 7.61 6.93 0.29
CA GLU A 65 7.15 6.12 -0.84
C GLU A 65 6.73 4.74 -0.33
N ILE A 66 5.47 4.40 -0.55
CA ILE A 66 4.89 3.15 -0.08
C ILE A 66 4.55 2.31 -1.30
N ALA A 67 4.98 1.05 -1.30
CA ALA A 67 4.64 0.07 -2.31
C ALA A 67 3.76 -1.02 -1.72
N LEU A 68 2.61 -1.27 -2.35
CA LEU A 68 1.80 -2.45 -2.11
C LEU A 68 2.24 -3.54 -3.06
N LEU A 69 2.79 -4.60 -2.49
CA LEU A 69 3.37 -5.72 -3.21
C LEU A 69 2.45 -6.93 -3.07
N PRO A 70 1.95 -7.53 -4.17
CA PRO A 70 1.26 -8.82 -4.07
C PRO A 70 2.23 -9.87 -3.50
N PRO A 71 1.72 -10.97 -2.93
CA PRO A 71 2.57 -12.05 -2.41
C PRO A 71 3.55 -12.46 -3.49
N ILE A 72 4.83 -12.46 -3.13
CA ILE A 72 5.90 -12.82 -4.06
C ILE A 72 5.71 -14.31 -4.38
N ALA A 73 5.16 -14.61 -5.56
CA ALA A 73 5.24 -15.94 -6.15
C ALA A 73 6.70 -16.11 -6.59
N GLY A 74 7.57 -16.46 -5.66
CA GLY A 74 8.97 -16.75 -5.95
C GLY A 74 9.04 -17.87 -6.99
N GLY A 75 9.70 -17.57 -8.10
CA GLY A 75 10.22 -18.57 -9.04
C GLY A 75 11.58 -19.08 -8.61
#